data_AF-A0A0S9K4Y4-F1
#
_entry.id   AF-A0A0S9K4Y4-F1
#
_cell.length_a   1.000
_cell.length_b   1.000
_cell.length_c   1.000
_cell.angle_alpha   90.00
_cell.angle_beta   90.00
_cell.angle_gamma   90.00
#
_symmetry.space_group_name_H-M   'P 1'
#
loop_
_entity.id
_entity.type
_entity.pdbx_description
1 polymer ?
#
loop_
_entity_poly.entity_id
_entity_poly.type
_entity_poly.pdbx_seq_one_letter_code
_entity_poly.pdbx_strand_id
1 'polypeptide(L)'
;MDFKQTIRVIRRHWFPVVVTILAGLVAAVAYVAVAPAEYTTQTKLLLEPTGGTGTAQELVAGNNLLAQQVGTFTQLASTPVVLQPVIDELGLDTTPDKLADSVSVTAVGLSALLSIEATADTPEGAVDLGNAVAASLSDQIETSGSTDSPATISTTVVQEPVAPKSPSSPNTILAVLIGLFGGLAVAFIIVVLAELLNTRTRNGRDVAKATDAAYLGRVPAERSLSKTPVPVLANPSGRFAEAVRIIRTKVVASLSASATPVVVVSSPGLSEGKTTIAANLAAALAEGGLRVALIDADLRAPSIARVFGLTHATGLSNSLLAGTAPASLERTEAAPNLAVITTEAVEAGASDILSSERSSAVIAALAADVDIVILDSGPLLANSDGLALAELADGYVVVARAGRTRADDLRQAVTALDGIGAAVYGVVLTAAPVRGADARD
;
A
#
# COMPACT_ATOMS: atom_id res chain seq x y z
N MET A 1 -14.93 -8.84 -6.42
CA MET A 1 -13.74 -8.05 -6.80
C MET A 1 -13.29 -8.52 -8.18
N ASP A 2 -13.19 -7.62 -9.15
CA ASP A 2 -12.81 -7.95 -10.53
C ASP A 2 -11.32 -8.35 -10.57
N PHE A 3 -10.98 -9.49 -11.18
CA PHE A 3 -9.59 -10.01 -11.26
C PHE A 3 -8.60 -8.97 -11.83
N LYS A 4 -9.10 -8.09 -12.71
CA LYS A 4 -8.34 -6.97 -13.29
C LYS A 4 -8.03 -5.86 -12.28
N GLN A 5 -8.84 -5.69 -11.23
CA GLN A 5 -8.58 -4.73 -10.15
C GLN A 5 -7.46 -5.23 -9.25
N THR A 6 -7.44 -6.53 -8.88
CA THR A 6 -6.41 -7.10 -8.00
C THR A 6 -5.01 -7.01 -8.61
N ILE A 7 -4.85 -7.31 -9.91
CA ILE A 7 -3.57 -7.18 -10.62
C ILE A 7 -3.07 -5.72 -10.65
N ARG A 8 -4.00 -4.75 -10.73
CA ARG A 8 -3.67 -3.31 -10.74
C ARG A 8 -3.07 -2.88 -9.41
N VAL A 9 -3.67 -3.33 -8.30
CA VAL A 9 -3.20 -3.03 -6.94
C VAL A 9 -1.82 -3.64 -6.71
N ILE A 10 -1.62 -4.91 -7.09
CA ILE A 10 -0.33 -5.61 -6.92
C ILE A 10 0.80 -4.91 -7.67
N ARG A 11 0.59 -4.53 -8.94
CA ARG A 11 1.62 -3.83 -9.74
C ARG A 11 1.99 -2.47 -9.16
N ARG A 12 1.08 -1.80 -8.45
CA ARG A 12 1.34 -0.49 -7.88
C ARG A 12 2.10 -0.56 -6.56
N HIS A 13 1.89 -1.61 -5.78
CA HIS A 13 2.48 -1.78 -4.46
C HIS A 13 3.49 -2.94 -4.39
N TRP A 14 4.11 -3.31 -5.52
CA TRP A 14 5.07 -4.41 -5.56
C TRP A 14 6.30 -4.15 -4.66
N PHE A 15 6.77 -2.90 -4.58
CA PHE A 15 7.94 -2.53 -3.78
C PHE A 15 7.75 -2.77 -2.27
N PRO A 16 6.70 -2.22 -1.60
CA PRO A 16 6.50 -2.49 -0.16
C PRO A 16 6.22 -3.96 0.13
N VAL A 17 5.57 -4.70 -0.79
CA VAL A 17 5.35 -6.15 -0.65
C VAL A 17 6.68 -6.90 -0.63
N VAL A 18 7.59 -6.63 -1.57
CA VAL A 18 8.91 -7.27 -1.61
C VAL A 18 9.72 -6.93 -0.36
N VAL A 19 9.72 -5.67 0.06
CA VAL A 19 10.48 -5.21 1.24
C VAL A 19 10.02 -5.91 2.52
N THR A 20 8.71 -6.05 2.72
CA THR A 20 8.16 -6.69 3.94
C THR A 20 8.36 -8.20 3.97
N ILE A 21 8.28 -8.88 2.82
CA ILE A 21 8.64 -10.29 2.72
C ILE A 21 10.12 -10.51 3.04
N LEU A 22 11.01 -9.69 2.46
CA LEU A 22 12.44 -9.76 2.75
C LEU A 22 12.74 -9.48 4.23
N ALA A 23 12.08 -8.49 4.83
CA ALA A 23 12.21 -8.19 6.25
C ALA A 23 11.76 -9.38 7.12
N GLY A 24 10.64 -10.04 6.78
CA GLY A 24 10.16 -11.23 7.47
C GLY A 24 11.13 -12.41 7.38
N LEU A 25 11.74 -12.63 6.21
CA LEU A 25 12.76 -13.67 6.02
C LEU A 25 14.05 -13.36 6.79
N VAL A 26 14.52 -12.11 6.78
CA VAL A 26 15.70 -11.70 7.56
C VAL A 26 15.44 -11.86 9.05
N ALA A 27 14.24 -11.49 9.53
CA ALA A 27 13.86 -11.70 10.92
C ALA A 27 13.83 -13.18 11.30
N ALA A 28 13.33 -14.06 10.41
CA ALA A 28 13.34 -15.51 10.63
C ALA A 28 14.76 -16.08 10.71
N VAL A 29 15.66 -15.67 9.80
CA VAL A 29 17.06 -16.11 9.82
C VAL A 29 17.78 -15.58 11.07
N ALA A 30 17.55 -14.32 11.44
CA ALA A 30 18.10 -13.74 12.66
C ALA A 30 17.61 -14.47 13.91
N TYR A 31 16.33 -14.84 13.97
CA TYR A 31 15.78 -15.66 15.06
C TYR A 31 16.47 -17.01 15.14
N VAL A 32 16.61 -17.72 14.01
CA VAL A 32 17.31 -19.02 13.95
C VAL A 32 18.78 -18.91 14.38
N ALA A 33 19.44 -17.79 14.08
CA ALA A 33 20.84 -17.57 14.43
C ALA A 33 21.07 -17.21 15.92
N VAL A 34 20.06 -16.70 16.62
CA VAL A 34 20.16 -16.24 18.02
C VAL A 34 19.49 -17.21 19.00
N ALA A 35 18.50 -17.99 18.56
CA ALA A 35 17.82 -18.96 19.39
C ALA A 35 18.77 -20.09 19.84
N PRO A 36 18.66 -20.55 21.10
CA PRO A 36 19.48 -21.66 21.59
C PRO A 36 19.22 -22.92 20.78
N ALA A 37 20.30 -23.62 20.42
CA ALA A 37 20.24 -24.85 19.65
C ALA A 37 20.08 -26.04 20.60
N GLU A 38 19.00 -26.79 20.43
CA GLU A 38 18.76 -28.02 21.20
C GLU A 38 19.03 -29.24 20.32
N TYR A 39 19.57 -30.29 20.94
CA TYR A 39 19.96 -31.53 20.29
C TYR A 39 19.32 -32.69 21.02
N THR A 40 18.53 -33.50 20.29
CA THR A 40 17.87 -34.68 20.83
C THR A 40 18.55 -35.94 20.32
N THR A 41 18.89 -36.86 21.22
CA THR A 41 19.38 -38.22 20.89
C THR A 41 18.37 -39.29 21.32
N GLN A 42 18.51 -40.49 20.78
CA GLN A 42 17.66 -41.63 21.09
C GLN A 42 18.52 -42.84 21.51
N THR A 43 18.24 -43.39 22.69
CA THR A 43 18.82 -44.65 23.21
C THR A 43 17.73 -45.71 23.28
N LYS A 44 17.99 -46.95 22.85
CA LYS A 44 17.01 -48.05 22.95
C LYS A 44 17.48 -49.15 23.88
N LEU A 45 16.67 -49.43 24.89
CA LEU A 45 16.86 -50.51 25.87
C LEU A 45 15.90 -51.65 25.58
N LEU A 46 16.41 -52.88 25.53
CA LEU A 46 15.61 -54.09 25.50
C LEU A 46 15.54 -54.69 26.90
N LEU A 47 14.33 -54.96 27.38
CA LEU A 47 14.11 -55.70 28.61
C LEU A 47 13.98 -57.19 28.29
N GLU A 48 14.81 -58.01 28.92
CA GLU A 48 14.78 -59.46 28.80
C GLU A 48 14.50 -60.11 30.16
N PRO A 49 13.57 -61.07 30.26
CA PRO A 49 13.32 -61.78 31.51
C PRO A 49 14.41 -62.86 31.74
N THR A 50 15.16 -62.71 32.82
CA THR A 50 16.22 -63.60 33.29
C THR A 50 15.72 -64.39 34.51
N GLY A 51 15.35 -65.67 34.37
CA GLY A 51 15.02 -66.50 35.53
C GLY A 51 14.15 -67.76 35.34
N GLY A 52 13.61 -68.05 34.17
CA GLY A 52 12.81 -69.27 33.95
C GLY A 52 13.66 -70.50 33.59
N THR A 53 13.31 -71.68 34.09
CA THR A 53 14.00 -72.96 33.74
C THR A 53 13.69 -73.46 32.32
N GLY A 54 13.26 -72.57 31.42
CA GLY A 54 12.98 -72.86 30.02
C GLY A 54 11.59 -73.44 29.74
N THR A 55 10.66 -73.44 30.71
CA THR A 55 9.28 -73.90 30.45
C THR A 55 8.48 -72.83 29.70
N ALA A 56 7.73 -73.23 28.66
CA ALA A 56 6.94 -72.31 27.83
C ALA A 56 5.91 -71.49 28.62
N GLN A 57 5.46 -72.00 29.77
CA GLN A 57 4.46 -71.34 30.62
C GLN A 57 5.06 -70.19 31.44
N GLU A 58 6.31 -70.31 31.91
CA GLU A 58 7.03 -69.26 32.63
C GLU A 58 7.41 -68.11 31.70
N LEU A 59 7.79 -68.40 30.45
CA LEU A 59 8.12 -67.38 29.45
C LEU A 59 6.90 -66.53 29.04
N VAL A 60 5.71 -67.15 28.92
CA VAL A 60 4.46 -66.43 28.62
C VAL A 60 4.04 -65.55 29.80
N ALA A 61 4.20 -66.02 31.04
CA ALA A 61 3.93 -65.22 32.23
C ALA A 61 4.90 -64.02 32.35
N GLY A 62 6.19 -64.25 32.11
CA GLY A 62 7.22 -63.19 32.12
C GLY A 62 6.98 -62.12 31.07
N ASN A 63 6.60 -62.49 29.84
CA ASN A 63 6.33 -61.54 28.78
C ASN A 63 5.08 -60.67 29.06
N ASN A 64 4.03 -61.24 29.67
CA ASN A 64 2.86 -60.47 30.09
C ASN A 64 3.17 -59.52 31.26
N LEU A 65 4.03 -59.94 32.19
CA LEU A 65 4.47 -59.08 33.30
C LEU A 65 5.30 -57.89 32.78
N LEU A 66 6.22 -58.14 31.84
CA LEU A 66 6.98 -57.09 31.16
C LEU A 66 6.04 -56.09 30.48
N ALA A 67 5.07 -56.57 29.70
CA ALA A 67 4.11 -55.69 29.04
C ALA A 67 3.27 -54.84 30.02
N GLN A 68 3.01 -55.32 31.24
CA GLN A 68 2.29 -54.57 32.27
C GLN A 68 3.19 -53.59 33.05
N GLN A 69 4.48 -53.89 33.21
CA GLN A 69 5.42 -53.08 33.98
C GLN A 69 6.15 -52.02 33.15
N VAL A 70 6.20 -52.16 31.82
CA VAL A 70 6.80 -51.19 30.90
C VAL A 70 6.25 -49.77 31.13
N GLY A 71 4.95 -49.62 31.35
CA GLY A 71 4.35 -48.31 31.67
C GLY A 71 4.85 -47.71 33.01
N THR A 72 5.07 -48.56 34.01
CA THR A 72 5.64 -48.15 35.30
C THR A 72 7.09 -47.72 35.15
N PHE A 73 7.89 -48.43 34.34
CA PHE A 73 9.28 -48.06 34.06
C PHE A 73 9.40 -46.75 33.26
N THR A 74 8.48 -46.49 32.32
CA THR A 74 8.44 -45.18 31.63
C THR A 74 8.16 -44.02 32.56
N GLN A 75 7.32 -44.22 33.59
CA GLN A 75 7.05 -43.18 34.59
C GLN A 75 8.19 -43.03 35.59
N LEU A 76 8.84 -44.14 35.97
CA LEU A 76 9.96 -44.15 36.90
C LEU A 76 11.16 -43.37 36.34
N ALA A 77 11.38 -43.42 35.03
CA ALA A 77 12.48 -42.74 34.36
C ALA A 77 12.47 -41.21 34.54
N SER A 78 11.31 -40.61 34.73
CA SER A 78 11.17 -39.16 34.99
C SER A 78 11.11 -38.80 36.48
N THR A 79 11.38 -39.75 37.38
CA THR A 79 11.37 -39.50 38.83
C THR A 79 12.76 -39.11 39.36
N PRO A 80 12.83 -38.42 40.52
CA PRO A 80 14.11 -38.09 41.16
C PRO A 80 15.00 -39.30 41.47
N VAL A 81 14.43 -40.50 41.61
CA VAL A 81 15.18 -41.73 41.89
C VAL A 81 16.13 -42.10 40.74
N VAL A 82 15.75 -41.78 39.50
CA VAL A 82 16.56 -41.99 38.28
C VAL A 82 17.31 -40.72 37.89
N LEU A 83 16.71 -39.55 38.06
CA LEU A 83 17.30 -38.30 37.58
C LEU A 83 18.35 -37.69 38.52
N GLN A 84 18.28 -37.93 39.83
CA GLN A 84 19.27 -37.38 40.78
C GLN A 84 20.67 -37.99 40.60
N PRO A 85 20.84 -39.32 40.46
CA PRO A 85 22.15 -39.91 40.17
C PRO A 85 22.78 -39.38 38.88
N VAL A 86 21.95 -39.12 37.86
CA VAL A 86 22.39 -38.55 36.57
C VAL A 86 22.90 -37.12 36.73
N ILE A 87 22.23 -36.30 37.54
CA ILE A 87 22.66 -34.93 37.86
C ILE A 87 24.01 -34.95 38.57
N ASP A 88 24.16 -35.85 39.56
CA ASP A 88 25.36 -35.96 40.38
C ASP A 88 26.56 -36.51 39.56
N GLU A 89 26.33 -37.44 38.65
CA GLU A 89 27.35 -38.04 37.77
C GLU A 89 27.85 -37.07 36.70
N LEU A 90 26.93 -36.35 36.04
CA LEU A 90 27.25 -35.41 34.98
C LEU A 90 27.59 -34.00 35.49
N GLY A 91 27.46 -33.75 36.80
CA GLY A 91 27.73 -32.45 37.43
C GLY A 91 26.84 -31.32 36.90
N LEU A 92 25.56 -31.61 36.65
CA LEU A 92 24.63 -30.66 36.04
C LEU A 92 24.10 -29.65 37.06
N ASP A 93 24.15 -28.36 36.74
CA ASP A 93 23.56 -27.29 37.56
C ASP A 93 22.02 -27.19 37.37
N THR A 94 21.29 -28.28 37.61
CA THR A 94 19.83 -28.37 37.41
C THR A 94 19.10 -29.11 38.55
N THR A 95 17.78 -29.14 38.51
CA THR A 95 16.93 -29.91 39.44
C THR A 95 16.27 -31.09 38.72
N PRO A 96 15.94 -32.21 39.42
CA PRO A 96 15.27 -33.36 38.81
C PRO A 96 14.02 -32.99 38.01
N ASP A 97 13.19 -32.07 38.53
CA ASP A 97 11.98 -31.61 37.85
C ASP A 97 12.27 -30.90 36.52
N LYS A 98 13.37 -30.13 36.43
CA LYS A 98 13.77 -29.44 35.20
C LYS A 98 14.44 -30.39 34.22
N LEU A 99 15.17 -31.40 34.73
CA LEU A 99 15.78 -32.43 33.90
C LEU A 99 14.73 -33.37 33.30
N ALA A 100 13.61 -33.58 34.00
CA ALA A 100 12.49 -34.37 33.51
C ALA A 100 11.87 -33.78 32.22
N ASP A 101 11.89 -32.46 32.04
CA ASP A 101 11.43 -31.80 30.80
C ASP A 101 12.35 -32.10 29.60
N SER A 102 13.62 -32.40 29.86
CA SER A 102 14.63 -32.70 28.84
C SER A 102 14.76 -34.19 28.50
N VAL A 103 14.05 -35.06 29.22
CA VAL A 103 14.16 -36.52 29.10
C VAL A 103 12.78 -37.14 28.96
N SER A 104 12.52 -37.80 27.83
CA SER A 104 11.27 -38.53 27.59
C SER A 104 11.55 -40.01 27.37
N VAL A 105 10.88 -40.88 28.15
CA VAL A 105 10.99 -42.33 27.98
C VAL A 105 9.66 -42.89 27.51
N THR A 106 9.67 -43.53 26.35
CA THR A 106 8.46 -44.09 25.72
C THR A 106 8.64 -45.57 25.40
N ALA A 107 7.56 -46.33 25.52
CA ALA A 107 7.53 -47.72 25.11
C ALA A 107 7.28 -47.83 23.60
N VAL A 108 8.06 -48.66 22.90
CA VAL A 108 7.90 -48.87 21.46
C VAL A 108 6.82 -49.93 21.21
N GLY A 109 5.56 -49.51 21.15
CA GLY A 109 4.42 -50.40 20.90
C GLY A 109 4.13 -51.38 22.04
N LEU A 110 3.90 -52.66 21.73
CA LEU A 110 3.74 -53.76 22.71
C LEU A 110 5.04 -54.54 22.96
N SER A 111 6.18 -54.00 22.53
CA SER A 111 7.47 -54.68 22.64
C SER A 111 8.15 -54.37 23.97
N ALA A 112 9.08 -55.23 24.39
CA ALA A 112 9.94 -55.00 25.55
C ALA A 112 11.06 -53.98 25.24
N LEU A 113 10.82 -53.00 24.36
CA LEU A 113 11.77 -51.96 23.99
C LEU A 113 11.33 -50.62 24.58
N LEU A 114 12.24 -49.99 25.34
CA LEU A 114 12.13 -48.61 25.79
C LEU A 114 12.98 -47.72 24.90
N SER A 115 12.42 -46.59 24.50
CA SER A 115 13.10 -45.51 23.79
C SER A 115 13.27 -44.34 24.75
N ILE A 116 14.51 -43.98 25.03
CA ILE A 116 14.88 -42.82 25.84
C ILE A 116 15.30 -41.72 24.87
N GLU A 117 14.57 -40.62 24.87
CA GLU A 117 14.93 -39.40 24.17
C GLU A 117 15.49 -38.40 25.19
N ALA A 118 16.73 -37.97 24.96
CA ALA A 118 17.41 -36.99 25.82
C ALA A 118 17.77 -35.75 24.99
N THR A 119 17.43 -34.57 25.51
CA THR A 119 17.64 -33.27 24.86
C THR A 119 18.62 -32.42 25.66
N ALA A 120 19.64 -31.88 24.98
CA ALA A 120 20.64 -31.00 25.60
C ALA A 120 21.11 -29.90 24.63
N ASP A 121 21.81 -28.90 25.17
CA ASP A 121 22.34 -27.75 24.41
C ASP A 121 23.52 -28.12 23.49
N THR A 122 24.13 -29.30 23.68
CA THR A 122 25.24 -29.78 22.86
C THR A 122 24.98 -31.22 22.37
N PRO A 123 25.50 -31.58 21.17
CA PRO A 123 25.36 -32.95 20.66
C PRO A 123 25.98 -34.01 21.58
N GLU A 124 27.13 -33.70 22.19
CA GLU A 124 27.83 -34.58 23.12
C GLU A 124 27.07 -34.69 24.45
N GLY A 125 26.61 -33.55 25.01
CA GLY A 125 25.80 -33.55 26.23
C GLY A 125 24.48 -34.31 26.09
N ALA A 126 23.87 -34.34 24.90
CA ALA A 126 22.67 -35.14 24.64
C ALA A 126 22.97 -36.65 24.72
N VAL A 127 24.11 -37.08 24.15
CA VAL A 127 24.59 -38.47 24.20
C VAL A 127 24.93 -38.88 25.63
N ASP A 128 25.68 -38.03 26.35
CA ASP A 128 26.07 -38.28 27.73
C ASP A 128 24.85 -38.37 28.65
N LEU A 129 23.88 -37.45 28.48
CA LEU A 129 22.61 -37.49 29.21
C LEU A 129 21.80 -38.75 28.88
N GLY A 130 21.72 -39.13 27.61
CA GLY A 130 21.02 -40.35 27.18
C GLY A 130 21.65 -41.63 27.73
N ASN A 131 22.98 -41.68 27.82
CA ASN A 131 23.72 -42.80 28.40
C ASN A 131 23.54 -42.88 29.93
N ALA A 132 23.68 -41.76 30.62
CA ALA A 132 23.54 -41.69 32.08
C ALA A 132 22.11 -42.05 32.52
N VAL A 133 21.08 -41.54 31.82
CA VAL A 133 19.68 -41.91 32.08
C VAL A 133 19.46 -43.40 31.81
N ALA A 134 20.00 -43.95 30.72
CA ALA A 134 19.88 -45.37 30.42
C ALA A 134 20.55 -46.25 31.49
N ALA A 135 21.74 -45.88 31.96
CA ALA A 135 22.47 -46.59 33.00
C ALA A 135 21.74 -46.52 34.35
N SER A 136 21.30 -45.34 34.78
CA SER A 136 20.58 -45.16 36.03
C SER A 136 19.22 -45.87 36.03
N LEU A 137 18.49 -45.83 34.92
CA LEU A 137 17.23 -46.56 34.78
C LEU A 137 17.46 -48.09 34.82
N SER A 138 18.52 -48.57 34.18
CA SER A 138 18.89 -49.99 34.18
C SER A 138 19.22 -50.47 35.60
N ASP A 139 20.02 -49.71 36.35
CA ASP A 139 20.39 -49.99 37.74
C ASP A 139 19.17 -50.03 38.67
N GLN A 140 18.21 -49.12 38.47
CA GLN A 140 16.96 -49.11 39.26
C GLN A 140 16.02 -50.26 38.90
N ILE A 141 15.96 -50.67 37.63
CA ILE A 141 15.19 -51.84 37.18
C ILE A 141 15.79 -53.13 37.76
N GLU A 142 17.12 -53.25 37.77
CA GLU A 142 17.84 -54.42 38.29
C GLU A 142 17.79 -54.49 39.83
N THR A 143 17.93 -53.35 40.52
CA THR A 143 17.88 -53.26 41.99
C THR A 143 16.46 -53.46 42.54
N SER A 144 15.42 -53.07 41.78
CA SER A 144 14.02 -53.36 42.13
C SER A 144 13.67 -54.86 42.04
N GLY A 145 14.53 -55.66 41.39
CA GLY A 145 14.40 -57.11 41.28
C GLY A 145 15.06 -57.89 42.41
N SER A 146 14.66 -57.69 43.68
CA SER A 146 15.27 -58.41 44.80
C SER A 146 14.44 -59.60 45.35
N THR A 147 15.04 -60.78 45.16
CA THR A 147 15.14 -61.98 46.05
C THR A 147 14.01 -63.00 46.17
N ASP A 148 12.74 -62.72 45.86
CA ASP A 148 11.64 -63.71 46.09
C ASP A 148 10.71 -63.96 44.88
N SER A 149 11.16 -63.64 43.65
CA SER A 149 10.42 -63.95 42.42
C SER A 149 11.35 -64.60 41.37
N PRO A 150 10.92 -65.68 40.69
CA PRO A 150 11.75 -66.45 39.75
C PRO A 150 11.97 -65.77 38.38
N ALA A 151 11.77 -64.45 38.28
CA ALA A 151 11.99 -63.70 37.05
C ALA A 151 12.63 -62.35 37.37
N THR A 152 13.96 -62.30 37.33
CA THR A 152 14.73 -61.05 37.31
C THR A 152 14.63 -60.46 35.90
N ILE A 153 14.56 -59.14 35.74
CA ILE A 153 14.55 -58.51 34.41
C ILE A 153 15.94 -57.92 34.19
N SER A 154 16.64 -58.36 33.15
CA SER A 154 17.91 -57.77 32.74
C SER A 154 17.67 -56.79 31.59
N THR A 155 18.41 -55.69 31.61
CA THR A 155 18.34 -54.70 30.54
C THR A 155 19.56 -54.82 29.64
N THR A 156 19.37 -54.85 28.32
CA THR A 156 20.47 -54.79 27.36
C THR A 156 20.29 -53.57 26.49
N VAL A 157 21.33 -52.74 26.38
CA VAL A 157 21.36 -51.63 25.43
C VAL A 157 21.46 -52.21 24.02
N VAL A 158 20.41 -52.04 23.21
CA VAL A 158 20.36 -52.55 21.84
C VAL A 158 20.84 -51.51 20.83
N GLN A 159 20.71 -50.23 21.18
CA GLN A 159 21.19 -49.13 20.35
C GLN A 159 21.82 -48.05 21.24
N GLU A 160 23.12 -47.85 21.09
CA GLU A 160 23.85 -46.74 21.70
C GLU A 160 23.41 -45.40 21.09
N PRO A 161 23.33 -44.32 21.89
CA PRO A 161 22.98 -43.00 21.40
C PRO A 161 24.05 -42.48 20.43
N VAL A 162 23.59 -41.94 19.30
CA VAL A 162 24.47 -41.32 18.29
C VAL A 162 24.31 -39.81 18.33
N ALA A 163 25.42 -39.08 18.36
CA ALA A 163 25.40 -37.62 18.35
C ALA A 163 24.61 -37.08 17.12
N PRO A 164 23.55 -36.28 17.33
CA PRO A 164 22.75 -35.75 16.24
C PRO A 164 23.57 -34.75 15.41
N LYS A 165 23.46 -34.85 14.07
CA LYS A 165 24.24 -34.01 13.13
C LYS A 165 23.66 -32.61 12.92
N SER A 166 22.42 -32.38 13.35
CA SER A 166 21.72 -31.10 13.20
C SER A 166 20.85 -30.85 14.44
N PRO A 167 20.69 -29.60 14.87
CA PRO A 167 19.82 -29.27 16.00
C PRO A 167 18.36 -29.61 15.69
N SER A 168 17.64 -30.11 16.69
CA SER A 168 16.20 -30.39 16.61
C SER A 168 15.37 -29.10 16.77
N SER A 169 15.90 -28.11 17.48
CA SER A 169 15.31 -26.78 17.67
C SER A 169 16.35 -25.68 17.45
N PRO A 170 15.99 -24.54 16.83
CA PRO A 170 14.69 -24.22 16.25
C PRO A 170 14.49 -24.87 14.87
N ASN A 171 13.25 -25.25 14.56
CA ASN A 171 12.90 -25.78 13.24
C ASN A 171 13.03 -24.67 12.19
N THR A 172 14.15 -24.69 11.46
CA THR A 172 14.51 -23.66 10.47
C THR A 172 13.45 -23.51 9.38
N ILE A 173 12.85 -24.62 8.94
CA ILE A 173 11.77 -24.61 7.94
C ILE A 173 10.56 -23.90 8.50
N LEU A 174 10.14 -24.24 9.72
CA LEU A 174 9.00 -23.60 10.37
C LEU A 174 9.24 -22.10 10.58
N ALA A 175 10.42 -21.71 11.05
CA ALA A 175 10.79 -20.30 11.23
C ALA A 175 10.74 -19.51 9.92
N VAL A 176 11.29 -20.07 8.83
CA VAL A 176 11.25 -19.45 7.49
C VAL A 176 9.81 -19.35 6.97
N LEU A 177 8.98 -20.38 7.17
CA LEU A 177 7.57 -20.33 6.79
C LEU A 177 6.82 -19.24 7.58
N ILE A 178 7.04 -19.13 8.89
CA ILE A 178 6.47 -18.08 9.73
C ILE A 178 6.92 -16.70 9.23
N GLY A 179 8.22 -16.52 8.94
CA GLY A 179 8.75 -15.27 8.40
C GLY A 179 8.14 -14.88 7.05
N LEU A 180 7.98 -15.85 6.14
CA LEU A 180 7.37 -15.65 4.83
C LEU A 180 5.89 -15.25 4.95
N PHE A 181 5.09 -16.04 5.68
CA PHE A 181 3.65 -15.78 5.83
C PHE A 181 3.37 -14.53 6.68
N GLY A 182 4.18 -14.29 7.72
CA GLY A 182 4.13 -13.06 8.51
C GLY A 182 4.44 -11.83 7.68
N GLY A 183 5.51 -11.87 6.86
CA GLY A 183 5.84 -10.80 5.91
C GLY A 183 4.71 -10.54 4.90
N LEU A 184 4.11 -11.60 4.36
CA LEU A 184 2.96 -11.48 3.45
C LEU A 184 1.72 -10.88 4.10
N ALA A 185 1.42 -11.24 5.35
CA ALA A 185 0.29 -10.68 6.10
C ALA A 185 0.46 -9.18 6.35
N VAL A 186 1.66 -8.76 6.76
CA VAL A 186 2.00 -7.34 6.94
C VAL A 186 1.94 -6.60 5.60
N ALA A 187 2.46 -7.20 4.53
CA ALA A 187 2.37 -6.64 3.18
C ALA A 187 0.91 -6.39 2.79
N PHE A 188 0.03 -7.37 3.01
CA PHE A 188 -1.39 -7.25 2.71
C PHE A 188 -2.05 -6.10 3.47
N ILE A 189 -1.79 -5.98 4.78
CA ILE A 189 -2.31 -4.89 5.61
C ILE A 189 -1.84 -3.53 5.09
N ILE A 190 -0.55 -3.38 4.77
CA ILE A 190 0.01 -2.13 4.24
C ILE A 190 -0.62 -1.78 2.90
N VAL A 191 -0.81 -2.75 2.01
CA VAL A 191 -1.43 -2.53 0.69
C VAL A 191 -2.89 -2.10 0.84
N VAL A 192 -3.66 -2.80 1.68
CA VAL A 192 -5.07 -2.44 1.94
C VAL A 192 -5.14 -1.04 2.54
N LEU A 193 -4.34 -0.74 3.57
CA LEU A 193 -4.34 0.57 4.21
C LEU A 193 -3.92 1.68 3.23
N ALA A 194 -2.89 1.44 2.41
CA ALA A 194 -2.44 2.40 1.40
C ALA A 194 -3.52 2.67 0.34
N GLU A 195 -4.33 1.67 -0.02
CA GLU A 195 -5.41 1.86 -0.99
C GLU A 195 -6.64 2.53 -0.34
N LEU A 196 -6.97 2.21 0.91
CA LEU A 196 -8.01 2.90 1.68
C LEU A 196 -7.70 4.38 1.88
N LEU A 197 -6.43 4.73 2.09
CA LEU A 197 -5.99 6.13 2.24
C LEU A 197 -5.80 6.85 0.90
N ASN A 198 -5.88 6.14 -0.23
CA ASN A 198 -5.64 6.71 -1.55
C ASN A 198 -6.95 7.16 -2.21
N THR A 199 -7.40 8.34 -1.84
CA THR A 199 -8.64 8.96 -2.36
C THR A 199 -8.43 9.76 -3.65
N ARG A 200 -7.37 9.49 -4.43
CA ARG A 200 -7.04 10.32 -5.62
C ARG A 200 -7.89 9.98 -6.84
N THR A 201 -8.38 11.01 -7.55
CA THR A 201 -9.17 10.87 -8.78
C THR A 201 -8.25 10.49 -9.96
N ARG A 202 -8.61 9.44 -10.71
CA ARG A 202 -7.81 8.97 -11.86
C ARG A 202 -8.59 8.86 -13.15
N ASN A 203 -9.90 8.63 -13.06
CA ASN A 203 -10.77 8.35 -14.20
C ASN A 203 -12.14 9.01 -14.01
N GLY A 204 -12.97 8.97 -15.06
CA GLY A 204 -14.31 9.57 -15.03
C GLY A 204 -15.24 8.98 -13.97
N ARG A 205 -15.07 7.70 -13.60
CA ARG A 205 -15.85 7.08 -12.51
C ARG A 205 -15.49 7.64 -11.14
N ASP A 206 -14.21 7.98 -10.93
CA ASP A 206 -13.79 8.60 -9.68
C ASP A 206 -14.36 10.02 -9.56
N VAL A 207 -14.47 10.75 -10.67
CA VAL A 207 -15.15 12.05 -10.74
C VAL A 207 -16.62 11.90 -10.37
N ALA A 208 -17.35 10.99 -11.04
CA ALA A 208 -18.78 10.76 -10.79
C ALA A 208 -19.09 10.24 -9.38
N LYS A 209 -18.12 9.62 -8.69
CA LYS A 209 -18.25 9.25 -7.27
C LYS A 209 -17.93 10.40 -6.32
N ALA A 210 -17.08 11.33 -6.75
CA ALA A 210 -16.67 12.46 -5.93
C ALA A 210 -17.73 13.56 -5.94
N THR A 211 -18.30 13.84 -7.11
CA THR A 211 -19.21 14.97 -7.36
C THR A 211 -20.30 14.60 -8.36
N ASP A 212 -21.40 15.36 -8.33
CA ASP A 212 -22.51 15.24 -9.30
C ASP A 212 -22.24 16.02 -10.60
N ALA A 213 -21.10 16.71 -10.69
CA ALA A 213 -20.72 17.48 -11.86
C ALA A 213 -20.44 16.58 -13.08
N ALA A 214 -20.84 17.03 -14.26
CA ALA A 214 -20.64 16.27 -15.50
C ALA A 214 -19.16 16.01 -15.79
N TYR A 215 -18.82 14.82 -16.30
CA TYR A 215 -17.46 14.54 -16.75
C TYR A 215 -17.26 14.99 -18.21
N LEU A 216 -16.54 16.10 -18.39
CA LEU A 216 -16.27 16.69 -19.70
C LEU A 216 -15.24 15.87 -20.47
N GLY A 217 -14.29 15.25 -19.78
CA GLY A 217 -13.33 14.34 -20.41
C GLY A 217 -11.96 14.44 -19.78
N ARG A 218 -10.97 13.90 -20.48
CA ARG A 218 -9.59 13.87 -20.01
C ARG A 218 -8.62 14.22 -21.11
N VAL A 219 -7.52 14.83 -20.70
CA VAL A 219 -6.43 15.21 -21.58
C VAL A 219 -5.17 14.42 -21.20
N PRO A 220 -4.51 13.75 -22.16
CA PRO A 220 -3.36 12.88 -21.89
C PRO A 220 -2.18 13.66 -21.31
N ALA A 221 -1.39 13.00 -20.46
CA ALA A 221 -0.11 13.54 -20.02
C ALA A 221 0.85 13.70 -21.20
N GLU A 222 1.30 14.92 -21.43
CA GLU A 222 2.20 15.24 -22.55
C GLU A 222 3.45 15.98 -22.07
N ARG A 223 4.62 15.44 -22.41
CA ARG A 223 5.91 15.98 -21.96
C ARG A 223 6.30 17.26 -22.71
N SER A 224 5.75 17.48 -23.91
CA SER A 224 6.02 18.67 -24.73
C SER A 224 5.37 19.93 -24.18
N LEU A 225 4.43 19.85 -23.23
CA LEU A 225 3.73 21.01 -22.67
C LEU A 225 4.67 22.07 -22.06
N SER A 226 5.88 21.70 -21.66
CA SER A 226 6.89 22.67 -21.20
C SER A 226 7.51 23.50 -22.32
N LYS A 227 7.56 22.95 -23.54
CA LYS A 227 8.09 23.62 -24.75
C LYS A 227 6.99 24.16 -25.64
N THR A 228 5.81 23.56 -25.57
CA THR A 228 4.68 23.81 -26.46
C THR A 228 3.40 23.83 -25.62
N PRO A 229 3.14 24.94 -24.89
CA PRO A 229 2.07 25.01 -23.89
C PRO A 229 0.65 24.94 -24.49
N VAL A 230 0.50 25.25 -25.77
CA VAL A 230 -0.78 25.20 -26.51
C VAL A 230 -0.70 24.19 -27.67
N PRO A 231 -0.72 22.86 -27.41
CA PRO A 231 -0.67 21.84 -28.46
C PRO A 231 -1.79 21.93 -29.49
N VAL A 232 -2.96 22.50 -29.16
CA VAL A 232 -4.05 22.69 -30.13
C VAL A 232 -3.59 23.52 -31.33
N LEU A 233 -2.76 24.55 -31.10
CA LEU A 233 -2.21 25.38 -32.17
C LEU A 233 -0.97 24.76 -32.82
N ALA A 234 -0.08 24.17 -32.01
CA ALA A 234 1.23 23.73 -32.49
C ALA A 234 1.25 22.29 -33.07
N ASN A 235 0.34 21.42 -32.63
CA ASN A 235 0.15 20.07 -33.15
C ASN A 235 -1.35 19.72 -33.22
N PRO A 236 -2.10 20.33 -34.17
CA PRO A 236 -3.55 20.20 -34.24
C PRO A 236 -4.04 18.75 -34.44
N SER A 237 -3.22 17.88 -35.04
CA SER A 237 -3.52 16.45 -35.25
C SER A 237 -3.19 15.56 -34.04
N GLY A 238 -2.63 16.13 -32.97
CA GLY A 238 -2.21 15.40 -31.78
C GLY A 238 -3.38 14.87 -30.94
N ARG A 239 -3.13 13.80 -30.18
CA ARG A 239 -4.13 13.21 -29.26
C ARG A 239 -4.60 14.19 -28.18
N PHE A 240 -3.73 15.10 -27.77
CA PHE A 240 -4.07 16.16 -26.83
C PHE A 240 -5.10 17.13 -27.45
N ALA A 241 -4.81 17.62 -28.67
CA ALA A 241 -5.71 18.53 -29.37
C ALA A 241 -7.09 17.91 -29.59
N GLU A 242 -7.14 16.64 -30.00
CA GLU A 242 -8.40 15.91 -30.17
C GLU A 242 -9.18 15.75 -28.87
N ALA A 243 -8.49 15.43 -27.77
CA ALA A 243 -9.13 15.37 -26.45
C ALA A 243 -9.74 16.72 -26.04
N VAL A 244 -9.06 17.84 -26.34
CA VAL A 244 -9.58 19.19 -26.08
C VAL A 244 -10.77 19.53 -26.99
N ARG A 245 -10.79 19.10 -28.27
CA ARG A 245 -11.97 19.28 -29.14
C ARG A 245 -13.21 18.53 -28.64
N ILE A 246 -13.02 17.35 -28.06
CA ILE A 246 -14.11 16.61 -27.40
C ILE A 246 -14.63 17.40 -26.19
N ILE A 247 -13.73 17.91 -25.34
CA ILE A 247 -14.09 18.75 -24.18
C ILE A 247 -14.84 20.00 -24.64
N ARG A 248 -14.31 20.71 -25.66
CA ARG A 248 -14.96 21.88 -26.27
C ARG A 248 -16.39 21.59 -26.68
N THR A 249 -16.63 20.47 -27.38
CA THR A 249 -17.97 20.10 -27.86
C THR A 249 -18.96 19.97 -26.70
N LYS A 250 -18.53 19.39 -25.57
CA LYS A 250 -19.37 19.29 -24.38
C LYS A 250 -19.54 20.61 -23.64
N VAL A 251 -18.48 21.44 -23.57
CA VAL A 251 -18.58 22.78 -22.98
C VAL A 251 -19.59 23.62 -23.75
N VAL A 252 -19.49 23.66 -25.09
CA VAL A 252 -20.43 24.37 -25.97
C VAL A 252 -21.87 23.89 -25.76
N ALA A 253 -22.07 22.58 -25.57
CA ALA A 253 -23.39 22.01 -25.29
C ALA A 253 -23.95 22.39 -23.90
N SER A 254 -23.09 22.82 -22.97
CA SER A 254 -23.47 23.23 -21.61
C SER A 254 -23.57 24.75 -21.43
N LEU A 255 -23.22 25.56 -22.45
CA LEU A 255 -23.26 27.02 -22.34
C LEU A 255 -24.68 27.51 -22.05
N SER A 256 -24.78 28.55 -21.24
CA SER A 256 -26.04 29.25 -20.97
C SER A 256 -26.58 29.92 -22.24
N ALA A 257 -27.86 30.32 -22.22
CA ALA A 257 -28.47 31.10 -23.30
C ALA A 257 -28.03 32.58 -23.32
N SER A 258 -26.95 32.93 -22.60
CA SER A 258 -26.37 34.28 -22.60
C SER A 258 -25.89 34.67 -24.00
N ALA A 259 -25.94 35.96 -24.31
CA ALA A 259 -25.49 36.49 -25.61
C ALA A 259 -23.98 36.26 -25.83
N THR A 260 -23.19 36.41 -24.78
CA THR A 260 -21.75 36.12 -24.75
C THR A 260 -21.42 35.40 -23.46
N PRO A 261 -21.36 34.04 -23.46
CA PRO A 261 -21.08 33.28 -22.25
C PRO A 261 -19.70 33.59 -21.66
N VAL A 262 -19.62 33.73 -20.34
CA VAL A 262 -18.38 33.88 -19.58
C VAL A 262 -18.09 32.58 -18.82
N VAL A 263 -17.02 31.89 -19.19
CA VAL A 263 -16.64 30.59 -18.62
C VAL A 263 -15.37 30.71 -17.81
N VAL A 264 -15.44 30.34 -16.54
CA VAL A 264 -14.26 30.30 -15.66
C VAL A 264 -13.64 28.91 -15.68
N VAL A 265 -12.33 28.84 -15.88
CA VAL A 265 -11.55 27.62 -15.74
C VAL A 265 -10.75 27.72 -14.44
N SER A 266 -11.04 26.82 -13.51
CA SER A 266 -10.41 26.80 -12.19
C SER A 266 -10.07 25.37 -11.76
N SER A 267 -9.49 25.19 -10.58
CA SER A 267 -9.11 23.88 -10.05
C SER A 267 -9.17 23.85 -8.51
N PRO A 268 -9.39 22.69 -7.86
CA PRO A 268 -9.32 22.59 -6.41
C PRO A 268 -8.01 23.13 -5.81
N GLY A 269 -6.88 22.78 -6.41
CA GLY A 269 -5.55 23.10 -5.89
C GLY A 269 -4.57 23.63 -6.94
N LEU A 270 -3.37 23.99 -6.48
CA LEU A 270 -2.30 24.49 -7.32
C LEU A 270 -1.73 23.42 -8.25
N SER A 271 -1.27 23.84 -9.43
CA SER A 271 -0.58 22.99 -10.42
C SER A 271 -1.41 21.82 -10.96
N GLU A 272 -2.73 22.00 -11.09
CA GLU A 272 -3.64 20.98 -11.63
C GLU A 272 -3.87 21.10 -13.15
N GLY A 273 -3.30 22.13 -13.79
CA GLY A 273 -3.37 22.32 -15.24
C GLY A 273 -4.52 23.23 -15.72
N LYS A 274 -5.12 24.02 -14.83
CA LYS A 274 -6.17 25.02 -15.12
C LYS A 274 -5.82 25.92 -16.31
N THR A 275 -4.68 26.61 -16.26
CA THR A 275 -4.18 27.48 -17.34
C THR A 275 -3.95 26.72 -18.65
N THR A 276 -3.40 25.50 -18.58
CA THR A 276 -3.20 24.67 -19.78
C THR A 276 -4.54 24.33 -20.43
N ILE A 277 -5.55 23.96 -19.63
CA ILE A 277 -6.90 23.69 -20.13
C ILE A 277 -7.55 24.96 -20.65
N ALA A 278 -7.47 26.09 -19.93
CA ALA A 278 -8.02 27.37 -20.35
C ALA A 278 -7.48 27.81 -21.72
N ALA A 279 -6.15 27.83 -21.87
CA ALA A 279 -5.51 28.23 -23.12
C ALA A 279 -5.85 27.32 -24.30
N ASN A 280 -5.84 26.00 -24.09
CA ASN A 280 -6.13 25.06 -25.17
C ASN A 280 -7.63 24.98 -25.49
N LEU A 281 -8.51 25.13 -24.49
CA LEU A 281 -9.95 25.22 -24.71
C LEU A 281 -10.29 26.47 -25.51
N ALA A 282 -9.71 27.63 -25.16
CA ALA A 282 -9.86 28.87 -25.92
C ALA A 282 -9.38 28.73 -27.36
N ALA A 283 -8.20 28.13 -27.57
CA ALA A 283 -7.69 27.83 -28.91
C ALA A 283 -8.63 26.90 -29.71
N ALA A 284 -9.18 25.86 -29.07
CA ALA A 284 -10.10 24.95 -29.74
C ALA A 284 -11.45 25.59 -30.07
N LEU A 285 -11.95 26.51 -29.22
CA LEU A 285 -13.15 27.31 -29.48
C LEU A 285 -12.92 28.24 -30.68
N ALA A 286 -11.76 28.90 -30.74
CA ALA A 286 -11.37 29.77 -31.85
C ALA A 286 -11.20 29.00 -33.18
N GLU A 287 -10.58 27.82 -33.14
CA GLU A 287 -10.52 26.88 -34.27
C GLU A 287 -11.92 26.46 -34.75
N GLY A 288 -12.89 26.42 -33.83
CA GLY A 288 -14.31 26.16 -34.11
C GLY A 288 -15.07 27.34 -34.73
N GLY A 289 -14.41 28.48 -34.95
CA GLY A 289 -14.98 29.67 -35.60
C GLY A 289 -15.55 30.71 -34.64
N LEU A 290 -15.53 30.48 -33.32
CA LEU A 290 -15.96 31.48 -32.34
C LEU A 290 -14.88 32.55 -32.14
N ARG A 291 -15.26 33.80 -32.00
CA ARG A 291 -14.39 34.86 -31.49
C ARG A 291 -14.25 34.67 -29.97
N VAL A 292 -13.04 34.43 -29.51
CA VAL A 292 -12.74 34.08 -28.12
C VAL A 292 -11.84 35.15 -27.49
N ALA A 293 -12.23 35.63 -26.30
CA ALA A 293 -11.32 36.36 -25.42
C ALA A 293 -10.85 35.43 -24.30
N LEU A 294 -9.54 35.16 -24.24
CA LEU A 294 -8.91 34.47 -23.12
C LEU A 294 -8.28 35.50 -22.18
N ILE A 295 -8.71 35.52 -20.92
CA ILE A 295 -8.33 36.52 -19.93
C ILE A 295 -7.62 35.84 -18.76
N ASP A 296 -6.44 36.34 -18.40
CA ASP A 296 -5.69 35.90 -17.22
C ASP A 296 -6.29 36.54 -15.96
N ALA A 297 -7.22 35.84 -15.31
CA ALA A 297 -7.89 36.26 -14.08
C ALA A 297 -7.23 35.67 -12.82
N ASP A 298 -6.10 34.95 -12.94
CA ASP A 298 -5.26 34.54 -11.81
C ASP A 298 -4.33 35.70 -11.45
N LEU A 299 -4.88 36.74 -10.82
CA LEU A 299 -4.14 37.96 -10.48
C LEU A 299 -2.95 37.68 -9.55
N ARG A 300 -2.92 36.56 -8.82
CA ARG A 300 -1.82 36.24 -7.90
C ARG A 300 -0.64 35.57 -8.59
N ALA A 301 -0.92 34.63 -9.49
CA ALA A 301 0.10 33.84 -10.17
C ALA A 301 -0.17 33.76 -11.67
N PRO A 302 -0.23 34.91 -12.38
CA PRO A 302 -0.58 34.95 -13.79
C PRO A 302 0.43 34.18 -14.62
N SER A 303 -0.07 33.48 -15.63
CA SER A 303 0.77 32.56 -16.41
C SER A 303 0.44 32.49 -17.89
N ILE A 304 -0.63 33.14 -18.34
CA ILE A 304 -1.03 33.15 -19.74
C ILE A 304 0.03 33.83 -20.62
N ALA A 305 0.62 34.94 -20.17
CA ALA A 305 1.68 35.62 -20.90
C ALA A 305 2.83 34.65 -21.26
N ARG A 306 3.27 33.85 -20.28
CA ARG A 306 4.30 32.82 -20.49
C ARG A 306 3.82 31.69 -21.40
N VAL A 307 2.56 31.27 -21.31
CA VAL A 307 1.97 30.21 -22.15
C VAL A 307 1.99 30.58 -23.63
N PHE A 308 1.76 31.86 -23.95
CA PHE A 308 1.76 32.38 -25.32
C PHE A 308 3.08 33.05 -25.74
N GLY A 309 4.09 33.09 -24.87
CA GLY A 309 5.39 33.69 -25.18
C GLY A 309 5.37 35.21 -25.30
N LEU A 310 4.45 35.87 -24.59
CA LEU A 310 4.29 37.33 -24.61
C LEU A 310 5.29 37.99 -23.65
N THR A 311 5.92 39.08 -24.11
CA THR A 311 6.97 39.80 -23.35
C THR A 311 6.42 40.88 -22.42
N HIS A 312 5.18 41.31 -22.62
CA HIS A 312 4.53 42.36 -21.82
C HIS A 312 3.13 41.92 -21.42
N ALA A 313 2.69 42.36 -20.23
CA ALA A 313 1.33 42.15 -19.80
C ALA A 313 0.42 43.26 -20.34
N THR A 314 -0.78 42.92 -20.77
CA THR A 314 -1.71 43.83 -21.46
C THR A 314 -2.42 44.85 -20.54
N GLY A 315 -1.99 44.98 -19.28
CA GLY A 315 -2.54 45.96 -18.35
C GLY A 315 -3.93 45.66 -17.80
N LEU A 316 -4.36 44.38 -17.78
CA LEU A 316 -5.67 44.00 -17.24
C LEU A 316 -5.85 44.45 -15.78
N SER A 317 -4.86 44.19 -14.90
CA SER A 317 -4.86 44.61 -13.50
C SER A 317 -5.16 46.11 -13.32
N ASN A 318 -4.50 46.97 -14.11
CA ASN A 318 -4.71 48.41 -14.09
C ASN A 318 -6.14 48.79 -14.54
N SER A 319 -6.66 48.10 -15.55
CA SER A 319 -8.01 48.33 -16.08
C SER A 319 -9.08 47.92 -15.07
N LEU A 320 -8.89 46.78 -14.40
CA LEU A 320 -9.79 46.31 -13.33
C LEU A 320 -9.80 47.29 -12.15
N LEU A 321 -8.64 47.82 -11.74
CA LEU A 321 -8.54 48.82 -10.67
C LEU A 321 -9.24 50.13 -11.04
N ALA A 322 -9.05 50.59 -12.28
CA ALA A 322 -9.64 51.82 -12.81
C ALA A 322 -11.13 51.70 -13.14
N GLY A 323 -11.66 50.48 -13.32
CA GLY A 323 -13.05 50.24 -13.74
C GLY A 323 -13.37 50.74 -15.14
N THR A 324 -12.34 50.91 -15.95
CA THR A 324 -12.48 51.29 -17.36
C THR A 324 -11.68 50.29 -18.16
N ALA A 325 -12.31 49.68 -19.17
CA ALA A 325 -11.58 48.98 -20.21
C ALA A 325 -11.15 50.05 -21.22
N PRO A 326 -9.90 50.55 -21.17
CA PRO A 326 -9.49 51.55 -22.14
C PRO A 326 -9.62 50.95 -23.54
N ALA A 327 -9.97 51.77 -24.54
CA ALA A 327 -9.94 51.35 -25.95
C ALA A 327 -8.54 50.82 -26.38
N SER A 328 -7.51 51.13 -25.58
CA SER A 328 -6.12 50.69 -25.70
C SER A 328 -5.76 49.46 -24.87
N LEU A 329 -6.72 48.74 -24.26
CA LEU A 329 -6.40 47.47 -23.61
C LEU A 329 -5.81 46.55 -24.68
N GLU A 330 -4.54 46.21 -24.52
CA GLU A 330 -3.80 45.49 -25.55
C GLU A 330 -4.40 44.08 -25.68
N ARG A 331 -5.01 43.80 -26.84
CA ARG A 331 -5.52 42.46 -27.15
C ARG A 331 -4.50 41.81 -28.06
N THR A 332 -3.79 40.80 -27.55
CA THR A 332 -2.83 40.07 -28.40
C THR A 332 -3.56 39.00 -29.19
N GLU A 333 -3.57 39.11 -30.52
CA GLU A 333 -4.09 38.05 -31.38
C GLU A 333 -3.12 36.85 -31.37
N ALA A 334 -3.43 35.83 -30.58
CA ALA A 334 -2.60 34.64 -30.46
C ALA A 334 -2.85 33.63 -31.60
N ALA A 335 -4.04 33.68 -32.21
CA ALA A 335 -4.44 32.89 -33.37
C ALA A 335 -5.68 33.55 -34.02
N PRO A 336 -6.09 33.15 -35.24
CA PRO A 336 -7.36 33.59 -35.80
C PRO A 336 -8.50 33.38 -34.81
N ASN A 337 -9.30 34.43 -34.57
CA ASN A 337 -10.42 34.46 -33.62
C ASN A 337 -10.03 34.25 -32.13
N LEU A 338 -8.75 34.30 -31.76
CA LEU A 338 -8.30 34.18 -30.37
C LEU A 338 -7.55 35.43 -29.92
N ALA A 339 -8.21 36.26 -29.13
CA ALA A 339 -7.60 37.37 -28.42
C ALA A 339 -7.18 36.94 -27.01
N VAL A 340 -5.95 37.27 -26.63
CA VAL A 340 -5.40 37.01 -25.31
C VAL A 340 -5.18 38.32 -24.58
N ILE A 341 -5.67 38.38 -23.34
CA ILE A 341 -5.58 39.50 -22.42
C ILE A 341 -4.91 38.97 -21.15
N THR A 342 -3.77 39.54 -20.80
CA THR A 342 -2.96 39.09 -19.66
C THR A 342 -2.95 40.12 -18.55
N THR A 343 -2.68 39.65 -17.34
CA THR A 343 -2.53 40.51 -16.16
C THR A 343 -1.10 40.49 -15.65
N GLU A 344 -0.74 41.54 -14.93
CA GLU A 344 0.41 41.52 -14.03
C GLU A 344 -0.01 40.97 -12.68
N ALA A 345 0.97 40.45 -11.93
CA ALA A 345 0.72 39.92 -10.60
C ALA A 345 0.33 41.06 -9.64
N VAL A 346 -0.72 40.84 -8.85
CA VAL A 346 -1.24 41.77 -7.84
C VAL A 346 -0.99 41.16 -6.46
N GLU A 347 -0.25 41.86 -5.60
CA GLU A 347 0.20 41.34 -4.31
C GLU A 347 -0.94 41.20 -3.27
N ALA A 348 -1.88 42.15 -3.22
CA ALA A 348 -2.98 42.17 -2.25
C ALA A 348 -4.31 42.62 -2.90
N GLY A 349 -5.44 42.17 -2.33
CA GLY A 349 -6.78 42.60 -2.77
C GLY A 349 -7.26 41.99 -4.09
N ALA A 350 -6.64 40.91 -4.59
CA ALA A 350 -7.05 40.26 -5.84
C ALA A 350 -8.54 39.87 -5.86
N SER A 351 -9.04 39.22 -4.80
CA SER A 351 -10.46 38.86 -4.70
C SER A 351 -11.39 40.08 -4.76
N ASP A 352 -11.04 41.15 -4.03
CA ASP A 352 -11.85 42.38 -3.96
C ASP A 352 -11.88 43.12 -5.30
N ILE A 353 -10.78 43.09 -6.05
CA ILE A 353 -10.73 43.63 -7.41
C ILE A 353 -11.66 42.82 -8.32
N LEU A 354 -11.60 41.48 -8.25
CA LEU A 354 -12.37 40.59 -9.10
C LEU A 354 -13.88 40.62 -8.82
N SER A 355 -14.32 40.86 -7.59
CA SER A 355 -15.74 40.98 -7.21
C SER A 355 -16.30 42.41 -7.30
N SER A 356 -15.50 43.39 -7.72
CA SER A 356 -15.94 44.78 -7.78
C SER A 356 -16.85 45.07 -8.98
N GLU A 357 -17.76 46.04 -8.87
CA GLU A 357 -18.56 46.50 -10.03
C GLU A 357 -17.68 46.95 -11.22
N ARG A 358 -16.45 47.39 -10.91
CA ARG A 358 -15.43 47.79 -11.87
C ARG A 358 -14.94 46.61 -12.72
N SER A 359 -14.68 45.46 -12.12
CA SER A 359 -14.33 44.26 -12.88
C SER A 359 -15.50 43.81 -13.76
N SER A 360 -16.74 43.86 -13.24
CA SER A 360 -17.93 43.56 -14.01
C SER A 360 -18.04 44.42 -15.26
N ALA A 361 -17.84 45.73 -15.13
CA ALA A 361 -17.86 46.65 -16.27
C ALA A 361 -16.76 46.36 -17.30
N VAL A 362 -15.55 46.05 -16.83
CA VAL A 362 -14.41 45.72 -17.71
C VAL A 362 -14.64 44.41 -18.47
N ILE A 363 -15.10 43.35 -17.78
CA ILE A 363 -15.37 42.05 -18.42
C ILE A 363 -16.55 42.17 -19.38
N ALA A 364 -17.61 42.90 -19.04
CA ALA A 364 -18.73 43.16 -19.94
C ALA A 364 -18.30 43.93 -21.20
N ALA A 365 -17.42 44.92 -21.06
CA ALA A 365 -16.86 45.64 -22.21
C ALA A 365 -16.00 44.74 -23.10
N LEU A 366 -15.25 43.80 -22.50
CA LEU A 366 -14.45 42.82 -23.24
C LEU A 366 -15.32 41.76 -23.93
N ALA A 367 -16.47 41.43 -23.37
CA ALA A 367 -17.44 40.51 -23.94
C ALA A 367 -18.16 41.06 -25.18
N ALA A 368 -18.21 42.38 -25.36
CA ALA A 368 -19.03 43.03 -26.39
C ALA A 368 -18.66 42.65 -27.84
N ASP A 369 -17.37 42.34 -28.11
CA ASP A 369 -16.86 42.08 -29.46
C ASP A 369 -16.54 40.59 -29.73
N VAL A 370 -16.85 39.71 -28.78
CA VAL A 370 -16.52 38.29 -28.84
C VAL A 370 -17.76 37.42 -28.63
N ASP A 371 -17.69 36.18 -29.06
CA ASP A 371 -18.77 35.22 -28.93
C ASP A 371 -18.69 34.46 -27.59
N ILE A 372 -17.50 34.39 -26.98
CA ILE A 372 -17.28 33.74 -25.68
C ILE A 372 -16.04 34.32 -24.97
N VAL A 373 -16.12 34.41 -23.64
CA VAL A 373 -15.01 34.80 -22.76
C VAL A 373 -14.57 33.60 -21.92
N ILE A 374 -13.27 33.32 -21.89
CA ILE A 374 -12.65 32.30 -21.03
C ILE A 374 -11.77 33.01 -20.00
N LEU A 375 -12.07 32.81 -18.71
CA LEU A 375 -11.28 33.34 -17.60
C LEU A 375 -10.43 32.21 -17.01
N ASP A 376 -9.10 32.32 -17.07
CA ASP A 376 -8.22 31.44 -16.26
C ASP A 376 -8.14 32.01 -14.85
N SER A 377 -8.58 31.27 -13.83
CA SER A 377 -8.64 31.77 -12.46
C SER A 377 -7.81 30.94 -11.48
N GLY A 378 -7.49 31.53 -10.33
CA GLY A 378 -6.79 30.87 -9.23
C GLY A 378 -7.53 29.63 -8.66
N PRO A 379 -6.84 28.79 -7.87
CA PRO A 379 -7.43 27.57 -7.30
C PRO A 379 -8.48 27.86 -6.21
N LEU A 380 -9.62 27.15 -6.28
CA LEU A 380 -10.81 27.39 -5.45
C LEU A 380 -10.61 27.12 -3.95
N LEU A 381 -9.69 26.22 -3.57
CA LEU A 381 -9.45 25.88 -2.17
C LEU A 381 -8.21 26.57 -1.58
N ALA A 382 -7.38 27.23 -2.40
CA ALA A 382 -6.22 27.94 -1.87
C ALA A 382 -6.51 29.42 -1.60
N ASN A 383 -7.45 30.02 -2.34
CA ASN A 383 -7.87 31.40 -2.18
C ASN A 383 -9.31 31.61 -2.68
N SER A 384 -9.88 32.77 -2.36
CA SER A 384 -11.23 33.17 -2.77
C SER A 384 -11.31 33.76 -4.18
N ASP A 385 -10.19 33.94 -4.89
CA ASP A 385 -10.16 34.69 -6.16
C ASP A 385 -11.00 34.00 -7.25
N GLY A 386 -10.93 32.66 -7.34
CA GLY A 386 -11.75 31.89 -8.28
C GLY A 386 -13.24 31.91 -7.94
N LEU A 387 -13.60 32.04 -6.67
CA LEU A 387 -15.00 32.17 -6.20
C LEU A 387 -15.54 33.59 -6.41
N ALA A 388 -14.68 34.62 -6.29
CA ALA A 388 -15.05 36.02 -6.51
C ALA A 388 -15.53 36.31 -7.95
N LEU A 389 -15.15 35.47 -8.91
CA LEU A 389 -15.61 35.54 -10.30
C LEU A 389 -17.03 35.00 -10.52
N ALA A 390 -17.69 34.42 -9.51
CA ALA A 390 -18.94 33.71 -9.69
C ALA A 390 -20.07 34.61 -10.20
N GLU A 391 -20.11 35.88 -9.77
CA GLU A 391 -21.10 36.85 -10.25
C GLU A 391 -20.90 37.24 -11.72
N LEU A 392 -19.70 37.06 -12.24
CA LEU A 392 -19.33 37.36 -13.63
C LEU A 392 -19.49 36.16 -14.56
N ALA A 393 -19.57 34.96 -13.99
CA ALA A 393 -19.44 33.71 -14.72
C ALA A 393 -20.80 33.07 -14.98
N ASP A 394 -21.05 32.70 -16.25
CA ASP A 394 -22.17 31.84 -16.63
C ASP A 394 -21.95 30.38 -16.21
N GLY A 395 -20.68 29.99 -15.99
CA GLY A 395 -20.36 28.68 -15.45
C GLY A 395 -18.88 28.36 -15.34
N TYR A 396 -18.60 27.26 -14.66
CA TYR A 396 -17.26 26.82 -14.30
C TYR A 396 -16.91 25.49 -14.97
N VAL A 397 -15.70 25.43 -15.52
CA VAL A 397 -15.00 24.19 -15.86
C VAL A 397 -13.96 23.93 -14.79
N VAL A 398 -14.18 22.88 -13.99
CA VAL A 398 -13.28 22.50 -12.90
C VAL A 398 -12.24 21.52 -13.39
N VAL A 399 -10.97 21.82 -13.18
CA VAL A 399 -9.85 21.01 -13.65
C VAL A 399 -9.28 20.21 -12.50
N ALA A 400 -9.25 18.89 -12.63
CA ALA A 400 -8.60 17.98 -11.68
C ALA A 400 -7.44 17.25 -12.36
N ARG A 401 -6.35 17.01 -11.64
CA ARG A 401 -5.18 16.31 -12.15
C ARG A 401 -5.22 14.83 -11.79
N ALA A 402 -5.25 13.98 -12.81
CA ALA A 402 -5.29 12.53 -12.66
C ALA A 402 -4.13 12.00 -11.79
N GLY A 403 -4.47 11.25 -10.74
CA GLY A 403 -3.52 10.65 -9.81
C GLY A 403 -2.87 11.62 -8.82
N ARG A 404 -3.27 12.91 -8.82
CA ARG A 404 -2.82 13.92 -7.85
C ARG A 404 -3.97 14.49 -7.02
N THR A 405 -5.04 14.98 -7.66
CA THR A 405 -6.19 15.59 -6.98
C THR A 405 -6.92 14.55 -6.14
N ARG A 406 -7.28 14.88 -4.89
CA ARG A 406 -8.08 14.01 -4.04
C ARG A 406 -9.56 14.20 -4.35
N ALA A 407 -10.34 13.13 -4.21
CA ALA A 407 -11.79 13.14 -4.40
C ALA A 407 -12.47 14.11 -3.42
N ASP A 408 -11.96 14.21 -2.19
CA ASP A 408 -12.49 15.15 -1.19
C ASP A 408 -12.19 16.61 -1.57
N ASP A 409 -11.00 16.91 -2.08
CA ASP A 409 -10.65 18.25 -2.57
C ASP A 409 -11.54 18.63 -3.77
N LEU A 410 -11.75 17.70 -4.72
CA LEU A 410 -12.64 17.92 -5.85
C LEU A 410 -14.09 18.16 -5.39
N ARG A 411 -14.56 17.38 -4.42
CA ARG A 411 -15.90 17.55 -3.83
C ARG A 411 -16.03 18.91 -3.14
N GLN A 412 -15.09 19.27 -2.28
CA GLN A 412 -15.11 20.56 -1.60
C GLN A 412 -15.12 21.73 -2.59
N ALA A 413 -14.35 21.65 -3.68
CA ALA A 413 -14.33 22.70 -4.69
C ALA A 413 -15.67 22.86 -5.42
N VAL A 414 -16.33 21.75 -5.80
CA VAL A 414 -17.66 21.79 -6.43
C VAL A 414 -18.71 22.28 -5.44
N THR A 415 -18.71 21.77 -4.20
CA THR A 415 -19.64 22.23 -3.15
C THR A 415 -19.44 23.71 -2.82
N ALA A 416 -18.21 24.24 -2.87
CA ALA A 416 -17.96 25.66 -2.67
C ALA A 416 -18.60 26.53 -3.77
N LEU A 417 -18.57 26.08 -5.03
CA LEU A 417 -19.26 26.74 -6.15
C LEU A 417 -20.78 26.62 -6.01
N ASP A 418 -21.30 25.45 -5.68
CA ASP A 418 -22.73 25.23 -5.45
C ASP A 418 -23.26 26.13 -4.30
N GLY A 419 -22.46 26.29 -3.24
CA GLY A 419 -22.82 27.10 -2.07
C GLY A 419 -22.98 28.60 -2.36
N ILE A 420 -22.40 29.09 -3.46
CA ILE A 420 -22.55 30.47 -3.95
C ILE A 420 -23.43 30.57 -5.20
N GLY A 421 -24.08 29.46 -5.60
CA GLY A 421 -24.99 29.41 -6.74
C GLY A 421 -24.30 29.43 -8.11
N ALA A 422 -22.98 29.20 -8.18
CA ALA A 422 -22.24 29.16 -9.44
C ALA A 422 -22.51 27.86 -10.20
N ALA A 423 -22.87 27.95 -11.49
CA ALA A 423 -23.09 26.76 -12.31
C ALA A 423 -21.77 26.04 -12.63
N VAL A 424 -21.75 24.71 -12.49
CA VAL A 424 -20.59 23.87 -12.85
C VAL A 424 -20.89 23.10 -14.13
N TYR A 425 -20.28 23.50 -15.25
CA TYR A 425 -20.43 22.81 -16.54
C TYR A 425 -19.82 21.42 -16.54
N GLY A 426 -18.80 21.22 -15.70
CA GLY A 426 -18.28 19.88 -15.42
C GLY A 426 -16.80 19.87 -15.06
N VAL A 427 -16.25 18.66 -14.98
CA VAL A 427 -14.88 18.38 -14.58
C VAL A 427 -14.06 17.85 -15.74
N VAL A 428 -12.85 18.40 -15.90
CA VAL A 428 -11.82 17.94 -16.85
C VAL A 428 -10.66 17.29 -16.09
N LEU A 429 -10.26 16.08 -16.49
CA LEU A 429 -9.08 15.41 -15.94
C LEU A 429 -7.82 15.70 -16.77
N THR A 430 -6.82 16.34 -16.19
CA THR A 430 -5.51 16.58 -16.83
C THR A 430 -4.50 15.49 -16.50
N ALA A 431 -3.43 15.43 -17.29
CA ALA A 431 -2.31 14.52 -17.10
C ALA A 431 -2.75 13.04 -17.02
N ALA A 432 -3.80 12.68 -17.77
CA ALA A 432 -4.32 11.33 -17.76
C ALA A 432 -3.28 10.33 -18.32
N PRO A 433 -3.13 9.15 -17.70
CA PRO A 433 -2.17 8.15 -18.14
C PRO A 433 -2.53 7.63 -19.55
N VAL A 434 -1.55 7.64 -20.46
CA VAL A 434 -1.73 7.21 -21.86
C VAL A 434 -1.70 5.68 -22.01
N ARG A 435 -1.16 4.97 -21.00
CA ARG A 435 -1.04 3.50 -20.95
C ARG A 435 -1.46 3.00 -19.58
N GLY A 436 -1.90 1.75 -19.53
CA GLY A 436 -2.30 1.07 -18.30
C GLY A 436 -3.81 1.02 -18.10
N ALA A 437 -4.21 0.45 -16.97
CA ALA A 437 -5.59 0.10 -16.71
C ALA A 437 -6.49 1.31 -16.38
N ASP A 438 -5.90 2.48 -16.13
CA ASP A 438 -6.57 3.77 -16.01
C ASP A 438 -6.65 4.53 -17.36
N ALA A 439 -6.01 4.00 -18.42
CA ALA A 439 -6.03 4.60 -19.77
C ALA A 439 -7.25 4.20 -20.60
N ARG A 440 -8.14 3.33 -20.09
CA ARG A 440 -9.39 2.93 -20.74
C ARG A 440 -10.54 3.27 -19.79
N ASP A 441 -11.40 4.20 -20.20
CA ASP A 441 -12.67 4.48 -19.53
C ASP A 441 -13.71 3.47 -20.04
#